data_AF-A0A7C3GRU9-F1
#
_entry.id   AF-A0A7C3GRU9-F1
#
_cell.length_a   1.000
_cell.length_b   1.000
_cell.length_c   1.000
_cell.angle_alpha   90.00
_cell.angle_beta   90.00
_cell.angle_gamma   90.00
#
_symmetry.space_group_name_H-M   'P 1'
#
loop_
_entity.id
_entity.type
_entity.pdbx_description
1 polymer ?
#
loop_
_entity_poly.entity_id
_entity_poly.type
_entity_poly.pdbx_seq_one_letter_code
_entity_poly.pdbx_strand_id
1 'polypeptide(L)'
;MENKTPFTLIQGDKDENERLFQELIDAPHAFTLEEFDARVKRFRNRLSFEAIEALLLRRVENYPFKDTLEQQMLLTILRGDYQEHERLCAIHAKRERLGLKVLKGKAGKKGAD
;
A
#
# COMPACT_ATOMS: atom_id res chain seq x y z
N MET A 1 35.48 22.53 -40.09
CA MET A 1 34.66 23.09 -38.99
C MET A 1 33.78 21.98 -38.47
N GLU A 2 34.08 21.46 -37.29
CA GLU A 2 33.34 20.36 -36.66
C GLU A 2 32.06 20.90 -36.02
N ASN A 3 30.90 20.52 -36.55
CA ASN A 3 29.61 20.77 -35.91
C ASN A 3 29.45 19.79 -34.74
N LYS A 4 29.78 20.23 -33.52
CA LYS A 4 29.34 19.58 -32.29
C LYS A 4 27.88 19.96 -32.05
N THR A 5 26.96 19.08 -32.43
CA THR A 5 25.56 19.16 -31.99
C THR A 5 25.55 19.06 -30.46
N PRO A 6 25.02 20.06 -29.73
CA PRO A 6 24.87 19.92 -28.29
C PRO A 6 23.81 18.85 -28.02
N PHE A 7 24.19 17.81 -27.27
CA PHE A 7 23.23 16.86 -26.74
C PHE A 7 22.34 17.61 -25.74
N THR A 8 21.06 17.79 -26.08
CA THR A 8 20.06 18.26 -25.12
C THR A 8 19.84 17.15 -24.11
N LEU A 9 20.46 17.28 -22.94
CA LEU A 9 20.30 16.38 -21.81
C LEU A 9 18.82 16.35 -21.43
N ILE A 10 18.17 15.18 -21.53
CA ILE A 10 16.75 14.98 -21.22
C ILE A 10 16.59 15.07 -19.68
N GLN A 11 16.52 16.28 -19.13
CA GLN A 11 16.30 16.50 -17.69
C GLN A 11 14.90 16.08 -17.24
N GLY A 12 13.88 16.24 -18.10
CA GLY A 12 12.49 15.96 -17.77
C GLY A 12 12.24 14.52 -17.32
N ASP A 13 12.94 13.54 -17.89
CA ASP A 13 12.77 12.12 -17.56
C ASP A 13 13.31 11.75 -16.18
N LYS A 14 14.34 12.48 -15.70
CA LYS A 14 14.92 12.24 -14.37
C LYS A 14 14.03 12.81 -13.28
N ASP A 15 13.54 14.04 -13.47
CA ASP A 15 12.68 14.71 -12.50
C ASP A 15 11.32 14.01 -12.39
N GLU A 16 10.77 13.54 -13.50
CA GLU A 16 9.53 12.75 -13.50
C GLU A 16 9.73 11.39 -12.82
N ASN A 17 10.86 10.71 -13.06
CA ASN A 17 11.17 9.46 -12.34
C ASN A 17 11.29 9.67 -10.82
N GLU A 18 11.89 10.78 -10.40
CA GLU A 18 12.01 11.10 -8.98
C GLU A 18 10.63 11.43 -8.37
N ARG A 19 9.79 12.19 -9.08
CA ARG A 19 8.41 12.44 -8.65
C ARG A 19 7.64 11.15 -8.47
N LEU A 20 7.68 10.25 -9.46
CA LEU A 20 6.97 8.97 -9.40
C LEU A 20 7.48 8.05 -8.28
N PHE A 21 8.78 8.11 -7.98
CA PHE A 21 9.36 7.42 -6.84
C PHE A 21 8.86 8.01 -5.53
N GLN A 22 8.89 9.34 -5.39
CA GLN A 22 8.42 10.02 -4.19
C GLN A 22 6.93 9.77 -3.92
N GLU A 23 6.10 9.79 -4.97
CA GLU A 23 4.69 9.41 -4.89
C GLU A 23 4.48 7.98 -4.34
N LEU A 24 5.32 7.02 -4.76
CA LEU A 24 5.29 5.65 -4.23
C LEU A 24 5.60 5.64 -2.72
N ILE A 25 6.59 6.42 -2.29
CA ILE A 25 7.00 6.50 -0.88
C ILE A 25 5.97 7.20 -0.01
N ASP A 26 5.39 8.30 -0.50
CA ASP A 26 4.51 9.16 0.29
C ASP A 26 3.12 8.55 0.47
N ALA A 27 2.54 8.04 -0.62
CA ALA A 27 1.16 7.57 -0.67
C ALA A 27 1.00 6.19 -1.31
N PRO A 28 1.67 5.13 -0.79
CA PRO A 28 1.60 3.79 -1.38
C PRO A 28 0.20 3.19 -1.39
N HIS A 29 -0.74 3.70 -0.58
CA HIS A 29 -2.15 3.30 -0.52
C HIS A 29 -3.03 3.93 -1.62
N ALA A 30 -2.58 5.00 -2.27
CA ALA A 30 -3.36 5.70 -3.30
C ALA A 30 -3.44 4.94 -4.63
N PHE A 31 -2.53 4.00 -4.85
CA PHE A 31 -2.47 3.20 -6.07
C PHE A 31 -3.39 1.99 -6.00
N THR A 32 -3.83 1.49 -7.15
CA THR A 32 -4.32 0.10 -7.25
C THR A 32 -3.20 -0.89 -6.92
N LEU A 33 -3.55 -2.17 -6.69
CA LEU A 33 -2.53 -3.18 -6.41
C LEU A 33 -1.57 -3.35 -7.61
N GLU A 34 -2.11 -3.34 -8.83
CA GLU A 34 -1.34 -3.48 -10.06
C GLU A 34 -0.38 -2.31 -10.26
N GLU A 35 -0.83 -1.07 -10.03
CA GLU A 35 0.00 0.13 -10.12
C GLU A 35 1.10 0.14 -9.07
N PHE A 36 0.79 -0.25 -7.83
CA PHE A 36 1.77 -0.38 -6.77
C PHE A 36 2.87 -1.38 -7.16
N ASP A 37 2.47 -2.59 -7.60
CA ASP A 37 3.41 -3.63 -8.01
C ASP A 37 4.27 -3.19 -9.20
N ALA A 38 3.69 -2.52 -10.18
CA ALA A 38 4.41 -1.97 -11.32
C ALA A 38 5.46 -0.93 -10.89
N ARG A 39 5.10 -0.03 -9.96
CA ARG A 39 6.02 0.99 -9.44
C ARG A 39 7.13 0.38 -8.58
N VAL A 40 6.82 -0.59 -7.71
CA VAL A 40 7.83 -1.32 -6.93
C VAL A 40 8.81 -2.05 -7.84
N LYS A 41 8.33 -2.72 -8.90
CA LYS A 41 9.18 -3.36 -9.91
C LYS A 41 10.05 -2.35 -10.64
N ARG A 42 9.48 -1.22 -11.06
CA ARG A 42 10.20 -0.13 -11.75
C ARG A 42 11.36 0.43 -10.92
N PHE A 43 11.18 0.57 -9.61
CA PHE A 43 12.19 1.13 -8.69
C PHE A 43 12.91 0.07 -7.86
N ARG A 44 12.91 -1.19 -8.29
CA ARG A 44 13.47 -2.31 -7.52
C ARG A 44 14.96 -2.13 -7.19
N ASN A 45 15.71 -1.49 -8.07
CA ASN A 45 17.12 -1.16 -7.86
C ASN A 45 17.36 -0.11 -6.75
N ARG A 46 16.33 0.64 -6.34
CA ARG A 46 16.37 1.65 -5.28
C ARG A 46 15.71 1.18 -3.98
N LEU A 47 15.02 0.04 -3.99
CA LEU A 47 14.23 -0.46 -2.88
C LEU A 47 14.85 -1.75 -2.31
N SER A 48 15.31 -1.68 -1.06
CA SER A 48 15.63 -2.88 -0.28
C SER A 48 14.38 -3.73 -0.04
N PHE A 49 14.56 -4.98 0.34
CA PHE A 49 13.44 -5.85 0.72
C PHE A 49 12.63 -5.25 1.89
N GLU A 50 13.33 -4.80 2.94
CA GLU A 50 12.72 -4.13 4.11
C GLU A 50 11.94 -2.86 3.72
N ALA A 51 12.44 -2.08 2.75
CA ALA A 51 11.72 -0.91 2.25
C ALA A 51 10.41 -1.30 1.56
N ILE A 52 10.39 -2.40 0.80
CA ILE A 52 9.16 -2.90 0.19
C ILE A 52 8.17 -3.37 1.26
N GLU A 53 8.63 -4.10 2.28
CA GLU A 53 7.78 -4.51 3.40
C GLU A 53 7.18 -3.31 4.12
N ALA A 54 7.97 -2.26 4.38
CA ALA A 54 7.49 -1.03 4.99
C ALA A 54 6.46 -0.30 4.10
N LEU A 55 6.64 -0.30 2.78
CA LEU A 55 5.67 0.26 1.83
C LEU A 55 4.36 -0.55 1.81
N LEU A 56 4.46 -1.89 1.83
CA LEU A 56 3.30 -2.77 1.93
C LEU A 56 2.55 -2.56 3.25
N LEU A 57 3.26 -2.44 4.36
CA LEU A 57 2.67 -2.15 5.66
C LEU A 57 1.91 -0.82 5.64
N ARG A 58 2.56 0.28 5.22
CA ARG A 58 1.92 1.60 5.10
C ARG A 58 0.74 1.58 4.12
N ARG A 59 0.84 0.80 3.03
CA ARG A 59 -0.26 0.60 2.09
C ARG A 59 -1.46 -0.02 2.81
N VAL A 60 -1.27 -1.16 3.48
CA VAL A 60 -2.36 -1.87 4.15
C VAL A 60 -2.94 -1.05 5.31
N GLU A 61 -2.13 -0.32 6.07
CA GLU A 61 -2.61 0.52 7.18
C GLU A 61 -3.54 1.65 6.72
N ASN A 62 -3.26 2.24 5.55
CA ASN A 62 -3.96 3.43 5.06
C ASN A 62 -4.98 3.14 3.95
N TYR A 63 -5.02 1.93 3.40
CA TYR A 63 -5.98 1.56 2.38
C TYR A 63 -7.39 1.42 2.97
N PRO A 64 -8.45 1.93 2.32
CA PRO A 64 -9.81 1.88 2.84
C PRO A 64 -10.43 0.48 2.66
N PHE A 65 -10.09 -0.45 3.56
CA PHE A 65 -10.70 -1.77 3.60
C PHE A 65 -12.19 -1.68 3.94
N LYS A 66 -13.01 -2.48 3.25
CA LYS A 66 -14.43 -2.66 3.61
C LYS A 66 -14.58 -3.45 4.90
N ASP A 67 -13.64 -4.36 5.14
CA ASP A 67 -13.61 -5.25 6.29
C ASP A 67 -12.32 -5.03 7.09
N THR A 68 -12.48 -4.50 8.30
CA THR A 68 -11.36 -4.25 9.20
C THR A 68 -10.72 -5.54 9.72
N LEU A 69 -11.45 -6.66 9.73
CA LEU A 69 -10.90 -7.96 10.14
C LEU A 69 -9.90 -8.46 9.08
N GLU A 70 -10.24 -8.35 7.80
CA GLU A 70 -9.34 -8.65 6.68
C GLU A 70 -8.09 -7.78 6.70
N GLN A 71 -8.25 -6.48 6.97
CA GLN A 71 -7.10 -5.58 7.12
C GLN A 71 -6.17 -6.04 8.25
N GLN A 72 -6.71 -6.36 9.43
CA GLN A 72 -5.89 -6.81 10.56
C GLN A 72 -5.21 -8.17 10.30
N MET A 73 -5.88 -9.09 9.61
CA MET A 73 -5.26 -10.34 9.17
C MET A 73 -4.05 -10.10 8.26
N LEU A 74 -4.11 -9.12 7.35
CA LEU A 74 -2.96 -8.77 6.51
C LEU A 74 -1.84 -8.09 7.31
N LEU A 75 -2.19 -7.19 8.23
CA LEU A 75 -1.19 -6.50 9.06
C LEU A 75 -0.43 -7.46 9.98
N THR A 76 -1.09 -8.47 10.54
CA THR A 76 -0.43 -9.50 11.38
C THR A 76 0.58 -10.32 10.58
N ILE A 77 0.28 -10.68 9.32
CA ILE A 77 1.24 -11.34 8.42
C ILE A 77 2.45 -10.43 8.19
N LEU A 78 2.23 -9.16 7.83
CA LEU A 78 3.31 -8.21 7.54
C LEU A 78 4.16 -7.87 8.78
N ARG A 79 3.61 -8.01 9.98
CA ARG A 79 4.31 -7.81 11.25
C ARG A 79 4.96 -9.08 11.80
N GLY A 80 4.74 -10.24 11.17
CA GLY A 80 5.24 -11.53 11.63
C GLY A 80 4.53 -12.08 12.89
N ASP A 81 3.33 -11.58 13.21
CA ASP A 81 2.52 -12.06 14.34
C ASP A 81 1.59 -13.19 13.89
N TYR A 82 2.17 -14.39 13.71
CA TYR A 82 1.44 -15.56 13.23
C TYR A 82 0.37 -16.05 14.22
N GLN A 83 0.59 -15.87 15.51
CA GLN A 83 -0.36 -16.29 16.54
C GLN A 83 -1.64 -15.44 16.49
N GLU A 84 -1.50 -14.11 16.38
CA GLU A 84 -2.68 -13.26 16.22
C GLU A 84 -3.34 -13.48 14.86
N HIS A 85 -2.56 -13.73 13.80
CA HIS A 85 -3.12 -14.10 12.49
C HIS A 85 -4.05 -15.33 12.57
N GLU A 86 -3.62 -16.42 13.21
CA GLU A 86 -4.43 -17.62 13.40
C GLU A 86 -5.72 -17.32 14.18
N ARG A 87 -5.61 -16.50 15.23
CA ARG A 87 -6.77 -16.07 16.03
C ARG A 87 -7.78 -15.31 15.18
N LEU A 88 -7.33 -14.36 14.37
CA LEU A 88 -8.19 -13.56 13.50
C LEU A 88 -8.83 -14.42 12.40
N CYS A 89 -8.10 -15.39 11.83
CA CYS A 89 -8.64 -16.36 10.87
C CYS A 89 -9.76 -17.21 11.49
N ALA A 90 -9.60 -17.66 12.74
CA ALA A 90 -10.65 -18.39 13.45
C ALA A 90 -11.90 -17.54 13.70
N ILE A 91 -11.72 -16.26 14.04
CA ILE A 91 -12.82 -15.29 14.19
C ILE A 91 -13.53 -15.07 12.84
N HIS A 92 -12.77 -14.89 11.77
CA HIS A 92 -13.29 -14.73 10.41
C HIS A 92 -14.12 -15.93 9.99
N ALA A 93 -13.60 -17.15 10.17
CA ALA A 93 -14.33 -18.38 9.88
C ALA A 93 -15.62 -18.51 10.70
N LYS A 94 -15.60 -18.12 11.97
CA LYS A 94 -16.80 -18.10 12.82
C LYS A 94 -17.82 -17.07 12.33
N ARG A 95 -17.38 -15.89 11.90
CA ARG A 95 -18.23 -14.84 11.32
C ARG A 95 -18.97 -15.35 10.07
N GLU A 96 -18.25 -15.98 9.16
CA GLU A 96 -18.80 -16.56 7.94
C GLU A 96 -19.82 -17.67 8.25
N ARG A 97 -19.51 -18.57 9.19
CA ARG A 97 -20.44 -19.63 9.63
C ARG A 97 -21.74 -19.10 10.23
N LEU A 98 -21.68 -17.94 10.88
CA LEU A 98 -22.83 -17.28 11.49
C LEU A 98 -23.59 -16.37 10.50
N GLY A 99 -23.12 -16.23 9.25
CA GLY A 99 -23.73 -15.35 8.24
C GLY A 99 -23.73 -13.87 8.63
N LEU A 100 -22.79 -13.46 9.49
CA LEU A 100 -22.71 -12.09 9.99
C LEU A 100 -22.12 -11.18 8.91
N LYS A 101 -22.95 -10.27 8.38
CA LYS A 101 -22.52 -9.31 7.37
C LYS A 101 -21.75 -8.14 8.00
N VAL A 102 -20.70 -7.69 7.33
CA VAL A 102 -20.02 -6.43 7.66
C VAL A 102 -20.99 -5.28 7.38
N LEU A 103 -21.58 -4.71 8.42
CA LEU A 103 -22.37 -3.50 8.31
C LEU A 103 -21.40 -2.34 8.08
N LYS A 104 -21.59 -1.57 6.99
CA LYS A 104 -20.89 -0.30 6.82
C LYS A 104 -21.21 0.58 8.02
N GLY A 105 -20.26 0.75 8.92
CA GLY A 105 -20.35 1.77 9.95
C GLY A 105 -20.50 3.12 9.26
N LYS A 106 -21.67 3.76 9.37
CA LYS A 106 -21.72 5.21 9.27
C LYS A 106 -20.82 5.69 10.40
N ALA A 107 -19.65 6.25 10.07
CA ALA A 107 -18.87 7.00 11.03
C ALA A 107 -19.85 7.95 11.73
N GLY A 108 -20.13 7.66 13.01
CA GLY A 108 -21.06 8.45 13.79
C GLY A 108 -20.55 9.88 13.75
N LYS A 109 -21.29 10.78 13.09
CA LYS A 109 -21.23 12.20 13.43
C LYS A 109 -21.45 12.24 14.93
N LYS A 110 -20.38 12.47 15.70
CA LYS A 110 -20.54 12.95 17.08
C LYS A 110 -21.35 14.23 16.94
N GLY A 111 -22.59 14.17 17.40
CA GLY A 111 -23.39 15.37 17.61
C GLY A 111 -22.61 16.27 18.56
N ALA A 112 -22.34 17.49 18.11
CA ALA A 112 -22.06 18.58 19.01
C ALA A 112 -23.43 19.06 19.50
N ASP A 113 -23.73 18.77 20.76
CA ASP A 113 -24.60 19.64 21.58
C ASP A 113 -23.69 20.64 22.30
#